data_AF-A0A947GHU2-F1
#
_entry.id   AF-A0A947GHU2-F1
#
_cell.length_a   1.000
_cell.length_b   1.000
_cell.length_c   1.000
_cell.angle_alpha   90.00
_cell.angle_beta   90.00
_cell.angle_gamma   90.00
#
_symmetry.space_group_name_H-M   'P 1'
#
loop_
_entity.id
_entity.type
_entity.pdbx_description
1 polymer ?
#
loop_
_entity_poly.entity_id
_entity_poly.type
_entity_poly.pdbx_seq_one_letter_code
_entity_poly.pdbx_strand_id
1 'polypeptide(L)' 'MSKRIQVTVPDRLAEELEKWADYDGRPVSNLCAYLLERAVSEAKREGEDWSTQQDGETKEHSKGQ' A
#
# COMPACT_ATOMS: atom_id res chain seq x y z
N MET A 1 8.91 -5.68 -9.19
CA MET A 1 9.66 -5.10 -8.05
C MET A 1 8.70 -4.96 -6.88
N SER A 2 9.08 -5.39 -5.68
CA SER A 2 8.28 -5.19 -4.45
C SER A 2 8.95 -4.16 -3.55
N LYS A 3 8.14 -3.39 -2.80
CA LYS A 3 8.60 -2.47 -1.76
C LYS A 3 8.18 -3.03 -0.41
N ARG A 4 9.08 -2.99 0.59
CA ARG A 4 8.74 -3.36 1.97
C ARG A 4 8.33 -2.10 2.73
N ILE A 5 7.20 -2.19 3.43
CA ILE A 5 6.70 -1.17 4.35
C ILE A 5 6.48 -1.80 5.72
N GLN A 6 6.49 -0.99 6.77
CA GLN A 6 6.13 -1.40 8.13
C GLN A 6 4.85 -0.66 8.52
N VAL A 7 3.88 -1.39 9.08
CA VAL A 7 2.59 -0.85 9.53
C VAL A 7 2.35 -1.31 10.96
N THR A 8 1.92 -0.40 11.81
CA THR A 8 1.44 -0.71 13.17
C THR A 8 -0.08 -0.70 13.15
N VAL A 9 -0.69 -1.76 13.66
CA VAL A 9 -2.14 -1.93 13.74
C VAL A 9 -2.56 -2.26 15.18
N PRO A 10 -3.84 -2.05 15.55
CA PRO A 10 -4.35 -2.51 16.84
C PRO A 10 -4.23 -4.04 16.99
N ASP A 11 -3.94 -4.52 18.21
CA ASP A 11 -3.76 -5.95 18.51
C ASP A 11 -4.92 -6.81 17.99
N ARG A 12 -6.15 -6.36 18.22
CA ARG A 12 -7.37 -7.04 17.73
C ARG A 12 -7.35 -7.26 16.22
N LEU A 13 -6.83 -6.31 15.44
CA LEU A 13 -6.73 -6.46 13.98
C LEU A 13 -5.61 -7.44 13.61
N ALA A 14 -4.48 -7.40 14.32
CA ALA A 14 -3.40 -8.36 14.11
C ALA A 14 -3.88 -9.81 14.33
N GLU A 15 -4.60 -10.06 15.43
CA GLU A 15 -5.15 -11.40 15.74
C GLU A 15 -6.10 -11.91 14.65
N GLU A 16 -6.98 -11.06 14.11
CA GLU A 16 -7.91 -11.47 13.06
C GLU A 16 -7.18 -11.73 11.73
N LEU A 17 -6.13 -10.96 11.42
CA LEU A 17 -5.28 -11.20 10.26
C LEU A 17 -4.48 -12.51 10.40
N GLU A 18 -3.97 -12.82 11.60
CA GLU A 18 -3.29 -14.09 11.88
C GLU A 18 -4.22 -15.29 11.67
N LYS A 19 -5.42 -15.26 12.27
CA LYS A 19 -6.42 -16.33 12.10
C LYS A 19 -6.81 -16.53 10.63
N TRP A 20 -6.97 -15.44 9.88
CA TRP A 20 -7.32 -15.54 8.46
C TRP A 20 -6.15 -16.09 7.65
N ALA A 21 -4.92 -15.67 7.93
CA ALA A 21 -3.74 -16.19 7.24
C ALA A 21 -3.58 -17.70 7.46
N ASP A 22 -3.80 -18.16 8.70
CA ASP A 22 -3.79 -19.58 9.07
C ASP A 22 -4.90 -20.36 8.34
N TYR A 23 -6.12 -19.82 8.31
CA TYR A 23 -7.24 -20.42 7.58
C TYR A 23 -6.93 -20.59 6.08
N ASP A 24 -6.27 -19.61 5.47
CA ASP A 24 -5.93 -19.62 4.05
C ASP A 24 -4.60 -20.35 3.75
N GLY A 25 -3.91 -20.85 4.77
CA GLY A 25 -2.65 -21.58 4.64
C GLY A 25 -1.50 -20.75 4.08
N ARG A 26 -1.46 -19.43 4.37
CA ARG A 26 -0.45 -18.51 3.82
C ARG A 26 0.19 -17.62 4.88
N PRO A 27 1.40 -17.06 4.64
CA PRO A 27 2.00 -16.11 5.56
C PRO A 27 1.14 -14.84 5.73
N VAL A 28 1.06 -14.32 6.96
CA VAL A 28 0.34 -13.07 7.28
C VAL A 28 0.79 -11.91 6.40
N SER A 29 2.09 -11.79 6.11
CA SER A 29 2.61 -10.75 5.22
C SER A 29 2.02 -10.80 3.81
N ASN A 30 1.75 -12.00 3.30
CA ASN A 30 1.18 -12.18 1.96
C ASN A 30 -0.32 -11.87 1.97
N LEU A 31 -1.04 -12.26 3.02
CA LEU A 31 -2.44 -11.83 3.25
C LEU A 31 -2.51 -10.31 3.28
N CYS A 32 -1.69 -9.65 4.08
CA CYS A 32 -1.69 -8.19 4.19
C CYS A 32 -1.36 -7.50 2.86
N ALA A 33 -0.38 -8.01 2.11
CA ALA A 33 -0.05 -7.47 0.80
C ALA A 33 -1.24 -7.55 -0.17
N TYR A 34 -1.92 -8.70 -0.21
CA TYR A 34 -3.12 -8.90 -1.03
C TYR A 34 -4.27 -7.97 -0.59
N LEU A 35 -4.52 -7.84 0.71
CA LEU A 35 -5.58 -6.98 1.24
C LEU A 35 -5.31 -5.51 0.91
N LEU A 36 -4.07 -5.04 1.03
CA LEU A 36 -3.70 -3.67 0.67
C LEU A 36 -3.87 -3.40 -0.82
N GLU A 37 -3.45 -4.33 -1.69
CA GLU A 37 -3.64 -4.21 -3.14
C GLU A 37 -5.13 -4.15 -3.51
N ARG A 38 -5.94 -5.01 -2.87
CA ARG A 38 -7.38 -5.03 -3.07
C ARG A 38 -8.03 -3.71 -2.61
N ALA A 39 -7.71 -3.22 -1.41
CA ALA A 39 -8.25 -1.98 -0.87
C ALA A 39 -7.92 -0.78 -1.77
N VAL A 40 -6.67 -0.68 -2.24
CA VAL A 40 -6.25 0.36 -3.19
C VAL A 40 -7.01 0.26 -4.52
N SER A 41 -7.24 -0.96 -5.01
CA SER A 41 -7.98 -1.18 -6.25
C SER A 41 -9.45 -0.82 -6.12
N GLU A 42 -10.07 -1.12 -4.97
CA GLU A 42 -11.45 -0.76 -4.65
C GLU A 42 -11.60 0.77 -4.54
N ALA A 43 -10.72 1.45 -3.81
CA ALA A 43 -10.72 2.91 -3.68
C ALA A 43 -10.65 3.62 -5.05
N LYS A 44 -9.77 3.19 -5.95
CA LYS A 44 -9.70 3.74 -7.31
C LYS A 44 -10.96 3.49 -8.12
N ARG A 45 -11.61 2.33 -7.95
CA ARG A 45 -12.88 2.01 -8.62
C ARG A 45 -14.02 2.88 -8.11
N GLU A 46 -13.96 3.30 -6.85
CA GLU A 46 -14.91 4.21 -6.22
C GLU A 46 -14.65 5.69 -6.56
N GLY A 47 -13.58 5.97 -7.31
CA GLY A 47 -13.23 7.31 -7.75
C GLY A 47 -12.34 8.08 -6.78
N GLU A 48 -11.77 7.42 -5.77
CA GLU A 48 -10.70 8.03 -4.98
C GLU A 48 -9.47 8.24 -5.86
N ASP A 49 -8.99 9.47 -5.89
CA ASP A 49 -7.79 9.87 -6.61
C ASP A 49 -6.83 10.62 -5.68
N TRP A 50 -5.70 9.98 -5.40
CA TRP A 50 -4.58 10.56 -4.63
C TRP A 50 -3.41 10.96 -5.54
N SER A 51 -3.61 11.03 -6.86
CA SER A 51 -2.59 11.46 -7.83
C SER A 51 -2.35 12.98 -7.86
N THR A 52 -3.14 13.78 -7.13
CA THR A 52 -3.06 15.26 -7.15
C THR A 52 -1.91 15.85 -6.31
N GLN A 53 -0.92 15.04 -5.88
CA GLN A 53 0.26 15.54 -5.19
C GLN A 53 1.56 14.97 -5.77
N GLN A 54 1.90 15.39 -6.99
CA GLN A 54 3.30 15.47 -7.45
C GLN A 54 3.45 16.35 -8.70
N ASP A 55 3.12 17.64 -8.58
CA ASP A 55 3.78 18.68 -9.37
C ASP A 55 4.56 19.57 -8.40
N GLY A 56 5.84 19.23 -8.22
CA GLY A 56 6.74 19.90 -7.28
C GLY A 56 8.19 19.71 -7.70
N GLU A 57 8.55 20.42 -8.77
CA GLU A 57 9.90 20.87 -9.14
C GLU A 57 11.06 19.86 -9.11
N THR A 58 11.40 19.34 -10.28
CA THR A 58 12.80 19.37 -10.71
C THR A 58 12.89 20.24 -11.94
N LYS A 59 13.00 21.56 -11.74
CA LYS A 59 13.43 22.45 -12.81
C LYS A 59 14.87 22.07 -13.16
N GLU A 60 15.05 21.44 -14.30
CA GLU A 60 16.33 21.36 -14.97
C GLU A 60 16.89 22.79 -15.11
N HIS A 61 17.90 23.12 -14.31
CA HIS A 61 18.73 24.29 -14.57
C HIS A 61 19.74 23.91 -15.64
N SER A 62 19.27 23.81 -16.89
CA SER A 62 20.13 24.03 -18.04
C SER A 62 20.45 25.52 -18.08
N LYS A 63 21.62 25.90 -17.58
CA LYS A 63 22.31 27.10 -18.04
C LYS A 63 23.63 26.65 -18.64
N GLY A 64 23.64 26.62 -19.97
CA GLY A 64 24.88 26.78 -20.71
C GLY A 64 25.54 28.10 -20.34
N GLN A 65 26.86 28.05 -20.26
CA GLN A 65 27.75 29.15 -20.60
C GLN A 65 29.06 28.55 -21.10
#